data_AF-A0A6A6ZLF2-F1
#
_entry.id   AF-A0A6A6ZLF2-F1
#
_cell.length_a   1.000
_cell.length_b   1.000
_cell.length_c   1.000
_cell.angle_alpha   90.00
_cell.angle_beta   90.00
_cell.angle_gamma   90.00
#
_symmetry.space_group_name_H-M   'P 1'
#
loop_
_entity.id
_entity.type
_entity.pdbx_description
1 polymer ?
#
loop_
_entity_poly.entity_id
_entity_poly.type
_entity_poly.pdbx_seq_one_letter_code
_entity_poly.pdbx_strand_id
1 'polypeptide(L)'
;MASARLHATGTTALDDVFGIANVSGFYGPGAWAAWFLTVLTSWHATIRGDETHNLHHIGYLLYTNWAAIDLIQQVRKFPAGSMNTTDDPLHPKGQLAAALTMTSWGVFNASLQYLHLYFYNSPWASFSTLRRRRRRTILGLSSIVPTFAGFFTFLHLSDYRPKTEADIIPAFYWHGMSPALHRQTITMLIQLLLWSCLPCAALIGALLNLECRVLYAKSKMNFDFPKAPGSLKAFANCVALFFVVSIIIPAMVISVPFLVATTISRGKTLRKSYMLLPCAPQKISDWDQSFALFAGLAMIGFEYGSTTLKWLRKKYQNYKSPVVKKDQPQLSSSLRGPRTDYTPRSPYNSRTLLGSHITTEEDALKLIAWQRGDIDDVELQGRHHPEFSSKFAYLLRRIFSRG
;
A
#
# COMPACT_ATOMS: atom_id res chain seq x y z
N MET A 1 27.07 -22.96 24.21
CA MET A 1 25.91 -22.16 23.74
C MET A 1 26.36 -20.71 23.58
N ALA A 2 26.91 -20.38 22.42
CA ALA A 2 27.30 -19.01 22.11
C ALA A 2 26.02 -18.21 21.83
N SER A 3 25.52 -17.52 22.85
CA SER A 3 24.57 -16.43 22.64
C SER A 3 25.31 -15.37 21.84
N ALA A 4 25.22 -15.47 20.51
CA ALA A 4 25.75 -14.49 19.58
C ALA A 4 25.22 -13.14 20.06
N ARG A 5 26.12 -12.35 20.69
CA ARG A 5 25.86 -10.96 21.05
C ARG A 5 25.81 -10.21 19.73
N LEU A 6 24.65 -10.31 19.09
CA LEU A 6 24.20 -9.52 17.96
C LEU A 6 23.96 -8.07 18.38
N HIS A 7 24.94 -7.50 19.08
CA HIS A 7 25.03 -6.07 19.27
C HIS A 7 25.79 -5.55 18.06
N ALA A 8 25.16 -4.65 17.29
CA ALA A 8 25.75 -3.92 16.17
C ALA A 8 26.95 -3.01 16.57
N THR A 9 27.57 -3.26 17.72
CA THR A 9 28.76 -2.60 18.22
C THR A 9 29.98 -3.43 17.86
N GLY A 10 30.53 -3.19 16.65
CA GLY A 10 31.89 -3.57 16.29
C GLY A 10 32.23 -5.04 16.47
N THR A 11 31.51 -5.94 15.79
CA THR A 11 31.94 -7.33 15.65
C THR A 11 33.21 -7.37 14.82
N THR A 12 34.28 -7.97 15.36
CA THR A 12 35.46 -8.30 14.56
C THR A 12 35.04 -9.27 13.45
N ALA A 13 35.79 -9.36 12.34
CA ALA A 13 35.45 -10.23 11.21
C ALA A 13 35.23 -11.71 11.60
N LEU A 14 35.75 -12.13 12.77
CA LEU A 14 35.56 -13.45 13.36
C LEU A 14 34.16 -13.68 13.99
N ASP A 15 33.41 -12.61 14.29
CA ASP A 15 32.12 -12.70 14.98
C ASP A 15 30.91 -12.59 14.05
N ASP A 16 31.11 -12.24 12.77
CA ASP A 16 30.02 -12.04 11.80
C ASP A 16 29.62 -13.34 11.08
N VAL A 17 29.11 -14.30 11.85
CA VAL A 17 28.69 -15.63 11.37
C VAL A 17 27.65 -15.57 10.25
N PHE A 18 26.88 -14.48 10.18
CA PHE A 18 25.83 -14.30 9.18
C PHE A 18 26.26 -13.41 8.00
N GLY A 19 27.43 -12.78 8.02
CA GLY A 19 27.84 -11.84 6.97
C GLY A 19 26.97 -10.57 6.94
N ILE A 20 26.49 -10.10 8.09
CA ILE A 20 25.67 -8.89 8.24
C ILE A 20 26.48 -7.63 7.97
N ALA A 21 27.77 -7.61 8.33
CA ALA A 21 28.66 -6.49 8.05
C ALA A 21 28.81 -6.25 6.53
N ASN A 22 28.61 -7.29 5.73
CA ASN A 22 28.65 -7.22 4.27
C ASN A 22 27.29 -6.88 3.64
N VAL A 23 26.23 -6.65 4.41
CA VAL A 23 24.93 -6.27 3.86
C VAL A 23 25.03 -4.90 3.19
N SER A 24 24.57 -4.81 1.94
CA SER A 24 24.56 -3.57 1.18
C SER A 24 23.86 -2.45 1.95
N GLY A 25 24.42 -1.23 1.85
CA GLY A 25 23.79 -0.04 2.42
C GLY A 25 22.42 0.29 1.84
N PHE A 26 22.06 -0.32 0.71
CA PHE A 26 20.69 -0.32 0.22
C PHE A 26 19.67 -0.78 1.27
N TYR A 27 20.06 -1.67 2.19
CA TYR A 27 19.24 -2.17 3.30
C TYR A 27 19.55 -1.49 4.64
N GLY A 28 20.29 -0.38 4.61
CA GLY A 28 20.64 0.41 5.77
C GLY A 28 19.46 1.20 6.34
N PRO A 29 19.66 1.83 7.51
CA PRO A 29 18.60 2.51 8.25
C PRO A 29 17.92 3.62 7.46
N GLY A 30 18.66 4.37 6.66
CA GLY A 30 18.13 5.51 5.92
C GLY A 30 17.26 5.09 4.76
N ALA A 31 17.76 4.15 3.95
CA ALA A 31 17.02 3.57 2.83
C ALA A 31 15.78 2.79 3.31
N TRP A 32 15.91 2.03 4.40
CA TRP A 32 14.79 1.33 5.03
C TRP A 32 13.71 2.31 5.52
N ALA A 33 14.11 3.39 6.20
CA ALA A 33 13.16 4.39 6.70
C ALA A 33 12.45 5.12 5.54
N ALA A 34 13.17 5.46 4.47
CA ALA A 34 12.60 6.06 3.28
C ALA A 34 11.58 5.12 2.61
N TRP A 35 11.92 3.84 2.46
CA TRP A 35 10.99 2.82 1.98
C TRP A 35 9.76 2.71 2.87
N PHE A 36 9.93 2.63 4.19
CA PHE A 36 8.81 2.54 5.13
C PHE A 36 7.88 3.76 5.07
N LEU A 37 8.45 4.95 4.97
CA LEU A 37 7.71 6.20 4.77
C LEU A 37 6.89 6.15 3.47
N THR A 38 7.46 5.68 2.36
CA THR A 38 6.69 5.53 1.11
C THR A 38 5.57 4.50 1.21
N VAL A 39 5.75 3.40 1.96
CA VAL A 39 4.66 2.47 2.30
C VAL A 39 3.53 3.17 3.06
N LEU A 40 3.84 3.97 4.08
CA LEU A 40 2.81 4.70 4.84
C LEU A 40 2.06 5.70 3.96
N THR A 41 2.78 6.43 3.10
CA THR A 41 2.16 7.42 2.21
C THR A 41 1.26 6.79 1.16
N SER A 42 1.63 5.62 0.63
CA SER A 42 0.80 4.89 -0.33
C SER A 42 -0.46 4.35 0.31
N TRP A 43 -0.40 3.89 1.57
CA TRP A 43 -1.58 3.51 2.34
C TRP A 43 -2.52 4.68 2.59
N HIS A 44 -1.97 5.82 3.02
CA HIS A 44 -2.77 7.02 3.25
C HIS A 44 -3.50 7.47 1.97
N ALA A 45 -2.79 7.54 0.84
CA ALA A 45 -3.39 7.87 -0.46
C ALA A 45 -4.43 6.84 -0.91
N THR A 46 -4.19 5.56 -0.63
CA THR A 46 -5.11 4.46 -0.97
C THR A 46 -6.40 4.56 -0.16
N ILE A 47 -6.31 4.77 1.16
CA ILE A 47 -7.46 4.88 2.07
C ILE A 47 -8.27 6.15 1.79
N ARG A 48 -7.61 7.28 1.51
CA ARG A 48 -8.30 8.54 1.17
C ARG A 48 -8.96 8.52 -0.20
N GLY A 49 -8.62 7.55 -1.04
CA GLY A 49 -8.99 7.59 -2.45
C GLY A 49 -8.44 8.83 -3.16
N ASP A 50 -7.37 9.43 -2.64
CA ASP A 50 -6.71 10.56 -3.30
C ASP A 50 -6.02 10.02 -4.53
N GLU A 51 -6.52 10.34 -5.71
CA GLU A 51 -6.05 9.85 -7.01
C GLU A 51 -5.20 10.88 -7.77
N THR A 52 -4.73 11.94 -7.12
CA THR A 52 -4.02 13.04 -7.78
C THR A 52 -2.67 12.62 -8.34
N HIS A 53 -1.86 11.90 -7.56
CA HIS A 53 -0.58 11.34 -8.00
C HIS A 53 -0.43 9.87 -7.61
N ASN A 54 0.41 9.14 -8.36
CA ASN A 54 0.77 7.74 -8.07
C ASN A 54 2.21 7.61 -7.56
N LEU A 55 2.89 8.73 -7.27
CA LEU A 55 4.27 8.74 -6.80
C LEU A 55 4.41 8.02 -5.45
N HIS A 56 3.38 8.10 -4.59
CA HIS A 56 3.34 7.38 -3.31
C HIS A 56 3.60 5.88 -3.46
N HIS A 57 3.06 5.27 -4.53
CA HIS A 57 3.19 3.84 -4.78
C HIS A 57 4.54 3.52 -5.43
N ILE A 58 4.98 4.37 -6.37
CA ILE A 58 6.19 4.12 -7.15
C ILE A 58 7.43 3.96 -6.25
N GLY A 59 7.59 4.81 -5.23
CA GLY A 59 8.77 4.79 -4.35
C GLY A 59 9.02 3.42 -3.71
N TYR A 60 8.04 2.89 -2.96
CA TYR A 60 8.22 1.63 -2.27
C TYR A 60 8.22 0.43 -3.23
N LEU A 61 7.48 0.52 -4.35
CA LEU A 61 7.43 -0.55 -5.36
C LEU A 61 8.76 -0.70 -6.10
N LEU A 62 9.41 0.41 -6.48
CA LEU A 62 10.75 0.37 -7.08
C LEU A 62 11.77 -0.26 -6.13
N TYR A 63 11.76 0.13 -4.86
CA TYR A 63 12.62 -0.45 -3.84
C TYR A 63 12.35 -1.96 -3.67
N THR A 64 11.08 -2.37 -3.63
CA THR A 64 10.68 -3.78 -3.52
C THR A 64 11.15 -4.60 -4.73
N ASN A 65 11.01 -4.05 -5.93
CA ASN A 65 11.50 -4.70 -7.16
C ASN A 65 13.02 -4.83 -7.18
N TRP A 66 13.74 -3.81 -6.70
CA TRP A 66 15.19 -3.88 -6.58
C TRP A 66 15.62 -4.95 -5.59
N ALA A 67 14.97 -5.00 -4.41
CA ALA A 67 15.19 -6.06 -3.43
C ALA A 67 14.88 -7.46 -4.00
N ALA A 68 13.87 -7.59 -4.85
CA ALA A 68 13.56 -8.85 -5.52
C ALA A 68 14.62 -9.28 -6.54
N ILE A 69 15.18 -8.33 -7.30
CA ILE A 69 16.30 -8.60 -8.22
C ILE A 69 17.53 -9.03 -7.44
N ASP A 70 17.87 -8.30 -6.37
CA ASP A 70 18.98 -8.66 -5.50
C ASP A 70 18.72 -10.04 -4.85
N LEU A 71 17.50 -10.36 -4.41
CA LEU A 71 17.14 -11.67 -3.90
C LEU A 71 17.48 -12.79 -4.91
N ILE A 72 17.13 -12.63 -6.19
CA ILE A 72 17.49 -13.59 -7.24
C ILE A 72 19.02 -13.71 -7.34
N GLN A 73 19.74 -12.58 -7.35
CA GLN A 73 21.21 -12.60 -7.42
C GLN A 73 21.84 -13.30 -6.22
N GLN A 74 21.33 -13.05 -5.01
CA GLN A 74 21.82 -13.68 -3.80
C GLN A 74 21.53 -15.17 -3.82
N VAL A 75 20.31 -15.61 -4.15
CA VAL A 75 19.95 -17.03 -4.25
C VAL A 75 20.85 -17.78 -5.23
N ARG A 76 21.23 -17.18 -6.37
CA ARG A 76 22.15 -17.80 -7.35
C ARG A 76 23.54 -18.08 -6.80
N LYS A 77 23.98 -17.32 -5.77
CA LYS A 77 25.25 -17.55 -5.09
C LYS A 77 25.19 -18.72 -4.09
N PHE A 78 24.01 -19.31 -3.87
CA PHE A 78 23.82 -20.51 -3.04
C PHE A 78 23.51 -21.70 -3.96
N PRO A 79 24.52 -22.50 -4.35
CA PRO A 79 24.27 -23.72 -5.11
C PRO A 79 23.33 -24.65 -4.36
N ALA A 80 22.37 -25.24 -5.06
CA ALA A 80 21.49 -26.26 -4.49
C ALA A 80 22.35 -27.39 -3.91
N GLY A 81 22.26 -27.61 -2.59
CA GLY A 81 23.05 -28.63 -1.87
C GLY A 81 24.30 -28.11 -1.13
N SER A 82 24.79 -26.90 -1.44
CA SER A 82 25.99 -26.32 -0.79
C SER A 82 25.70 -25.70 0.59
N MET A 83 24.44 -25.56 0.98
CA MET A 83 24.08 -24.95 2.27
C MET A 83 24.41 -25.81 3.49
N ASN A 84 24.77 -27.07 3.30
CA ASN A 84 25.02 -28.02 4.40
C ASN A 84 26.51 -28.17 4.77
N THR A 85 27.43 -27.63 3.98
CA THR A 85 28.87 -27.66 4.26
C THR A 85 29.26 -26.38 4.99
N THR A 86 29.53 -26.52 6.28
CA THR A 86 29.97 -25.45 7.20
C THR A 86 31.35 -24.87 6.87
N ASP A 87 32.03 -25.43 5.87
CA ASP A 87 33.44 -25.12 5.56
C ASP A 87 33.63 -23.83 4.77
N ASP A 88 32.54 -23.19 4.30
CA ASP A 88 32.60 -21.84 3.71
C ASP A 88 31.92 -20.81 4.63
N PRO A 89 32.64 -20.32 5.67
CA PRO A 89 32.13 -19.31 6.61
C PRO A 89 31.87 -17.94 5.97
N LEU A 90 32.20 -17.75 4.68
CA LEU A 90 32.09 -16.46 3.99
C LEU A 90 30.76 -16.25 3.26
N HIS A 91 29.84 -17.23 3.25
CA HIS A 91 28.59 -17.06 2.52
C HIS A 91 27.70 -15.95 3.14
N PRO A 92 27.31 -14.92 2.36
CA PRO A 92 26.63 -13.72 2.87
C PRO A 92 25.13 -13.98 3.16
N LYS A 93 24.83 -14.82 4.15
CA LYS A 93 23.46 -15.16 4.59
C LYS A 93 22.65 -13.91 4.95
N GLY A 94 23.32 -12.88 5.48
CA GLY A 94 22.74 -11.58 5.81
C GLY A 94 22.22 -10.83 4.59
N GLN A 95 22.95 -10.83 3.47
CA GLN A 95 22.49 -10.20 2.22
C GLN A 95 21.23 -10.88 1.69
N LEU A 96 21.24 -12.22 1.65
CA LEU A 96 20.06 -13.00 1.27
C LEU A 96 18.87 -12.71 2.19
N ALA A 97 19.11 -12.66 3.51
CA ALA A 97 18.08 -12.39 4.49
C ALA A 97 17.47 -10.99 4.35
N ALA A 98 18.30 -9.98 4.10
CA ALA A 98 17.87 -8.60 3.87
C ALA A 98 16.98 -8.50 2.63
N ALA A 99 17.45 -9.05 1.50
CA ALA A 99 16.72 -9.04 0.24
C ALA A 99 15.38 -9.78 0.36
N LEU A 100 15.37 -10.95 1.02
CA LEU A 100 14.16 -11.72 1.28
C LEU A 100 13.17 -10.94 2.14
N THR A 101 13.64 -10.33 3.23
CA THR A 101 12.80 -9.58 4.17
C THR A 101 12.13 -8.39 3.50
N MET A 102 12.88 -7.58 2.77
CA MET A 102 12.33 -6.40 2.09
C MET A 102 11.37 -6.79 0.95
N THR A 103 11.71 -7.83 0.19
CA THR A 103 10.84 -8.33 -0.88
C THR A 103 9.50 -8.82 -0.32
N SER A 104 9.53 -9.64 0.73
CA SER A 104 8.32 -10.17 1.38
C SER A 104 7.43 -9.07 1.96
N TRP A 105 8.00 -8.10 2.67
CA TRP A 105 7.22 -7.00 3.23
C TRP A 105 6.62 -6.08 2.15
N GLY A 106 7.37 -5.80 1.09
CA GLY A 106 6.88 -4.99 -0.02
C GLY A 106 5.71 -5.67 -0.75
N VAL A 107 5.84 -6.98 -1.03
CA VAL A 107 4.79 -7.80 -1.61
C VAL A 107 3.55 -7.86 -0.72
N PHE A 108 3.74 -8.04 0.58
CA PHE A 108 2.65 -8.04 1.55
C PHE A 108 1.85 -6.74 1.49
N ASN A 109 2.53 -5.59 1.53
CA ASN A 109 1.88 -4.28 1.45
C ASN A 109 1.19 -4.05 0.10
N ALA A 110 1.84 -4.37 -1.02
CA ALA A 110 1.24 -4.23 -2.35
C ALA A 110 -0.03 -5.09 -2.48
N SER A 111 0.01 -6.31 -1.95
CA SER A 111 -1.12 -7.25 -1.97
C SER A 111 -2.30 -6.77 -1.13
N LEU A 112 -2.04 -6.27 0.07
CA LEU A 112 -3.07 -5.69 0.93
C LEU A 112 -3.70 -4.43 0.33
N GLN A 113 -2.91 -3.55 -0.28
CA GLN A 113 -3.43 -2.38 -1.00
C GLN A 113 -4.27 -2.79 -2.22
N TYR A 114 -3.83 -3.81 -2.95
CA TYR A 114 -4.59 -4.37 -4.07
C TYR A 114 -5.95 -4.90 -3.59
N LEU A 115 -5.99 -5.63 -2.47
CA LEU A 115 -7.23 -6.11 -1.85
C LEU A 115 -8.15 -4.98 -1.42
N HIS A 116 -7.60 -3.96 -0.77
CA HIS A 116 -8.37 -2.79 -0.37
C HIS A 116 -9.02 -2.13 -1.60
N LEU A 117 -8.26 -1.94 -2.68
CA LEU A 117 -8.79 -1.39 -3.93
C LEU A 117 -9.80 -2.32 -4.61
N TYR A 118 -9.71 -3.64 -4.41
CA TYR A 118 -10.65 -4.60 -4.95
C TYR A 118 -11.98 -4.61 -4.20
N PHE A 119 -11.95 -4.69 -2.87
CA PHE A 119 -13.15 -4.85 -2.04
C PHE A 119 -13.85 -3.54 -1.70
N TYR A 120 -13.10 -2.50 -1.31
CA TYR A 120 -13.69 -1.27 -0.80
C TYR A 120 -14.14 -0.31 -1.91
N ASN A 121 -13.56 -0.45 -3.11
CA ASN A 121 -13.85 0.42 -4.25
C ASN A 121 -14.66 -0.31 -5.33
N SER A 122 -15.84 -0.79 -4.92
CA SER A 122 -16.81 -1.55 -5.71
C SER A 122 -16.94 -1.05 -7.18
N PRO A 123 -17.02 -1.97 -8.18
CA PRO A 123 -16.93 -1.68 -9.61
C PRO A 123 -18.08 -0.86 -10.23
N TRP A 124 -18.98 -0.30 -9.43
CA TRP A 124 -20.20 0.37 -9.90
C TRP A 124 -20.15 1.91 -9.83
N ALA A 125 -19.04 2.50 -9.35
CA ALA A 125 -18.87 3.95 -9.34
C ALA A 125 -18.37 4.46 -10.72
N SER A 126 -19.22 5.28 -11.37
CA SER A 126 -19.33 5.48 -12.82
C SER A 126 -18.16 6.14 -13.58
N PHE A 127 -17.32 7.01 -13.02
CA PHE A 127 -16.26 7.68 -13.81
C PHE A 127 -14.88 7.80 -13.13
N SER A 128 -14.75 7.47 -11.84
CA SER A 128 -13.46 7.36 -11.13
C SER A 128 -12.65 6.09 -11.51
N THR A 129 -12.93 5.49 -12.67
CA THR A 129 -12.45 4.13 -13.00
C THR A 129 -11.03 4.13 -13.57
N LEU A 130 -10.61 5.12 -14.35
CA LEU A 130 -9.33 5.07 -15.06
C LEU A 130 -8.12 5.16 -14.12
N ARG A 131 -8.12 6.12 -13.19
CA ARG A 131 -7.02 6.30 -12.22
C ARG A 131 -6.94 5.12 -11.25
N ARG A 132 -8.08 4.60 -10.77
CA ARG A 132 -8.12 3.36 -9.97
C ARG A 132 -7.65 2.14 -10.73
N ARG A 133 -7.99 2.01 -12.02
CA ARG A 133 -7.46 0.96 -12.90
C ARG A 133 -5.94 1.10 -12.99
N ARG A 134 -5.44 2.31 -13.27
CA ARG A 134 -4.00 2.59 -13.31
C ARG A 134 -3.30 2.17 -12.02
N ARG A 135 -3.86 2.45 -10.85
CA ARG A 135 -3.29 2.00 -9.56
C ARG A 135 -3.24 0.49 -9.42
N ARG A 136 -4.34 -0.20 -9.72
CA ARG A 136 -4.36 -1.67 -9.74
C ARG A 136 -3.36 -2.24 -10.73
N THR A 137 -3.22 -1.63 -11.90
CA THR A 137 -2.21 -2.00 -12.90
C THR A 137 -0.80 -1.78 -12.38
N ILE A 138 -0.50 -0.63 -11.76
CA ILE A 138 0.81 -0.33 -11.17
C ILE A 138 1.15 -1.38 -10.10
N LEU A 139 0.25 -1.63 -9.15
CA LEU A 139 0.42 -2.62 -8.08
C LEU A 139 0.58 -4.04 -8.64
N GLY A 140 -0.23 -4.43 -9.62
CA GLY A 140 -0.14 -5.76 -10.23
C GLY A 140 1.14 -5.95 -11.05
N LEU A 141 1.53 -4.96 -11.87
CA LEU A 141 2.79 -5.00 -12.63
C LEU A 141 4.01 -5.04 -11.72
N SER A 142 3.98 -4.27 -10.63
CA SER A 142 5.07 -4.28 -9.65
C SER A 142 5.20 -5.59 -8.89
N SER A 143 4.16 -6.43 -8.84
CA SER A 143 4.24 -7.73 -8.17
C SER A 143 4.89 -8.82 -9.02
N ILE A 144 5.13 -8.59 -10.32
CA ILE A 144 5.70 -9.60 -11.24
C ILE A 144 7.11 -10.00 -10.82
N VAL A 145 8.00 -9.03 -10.62
CA VAL A 145 9.42 -9.30 -10.29
C VAL A 145 9.55 -9.99 -8.92
N PRO A 146 8.89 -9.53 -7.84
CA PRO A 146 8.89 -10.20 -6.55
C PRO A 146 8.28 -11.60 -6.59
N THR A 147 7.24 -11.81 -7.39
CA THR A 147 6.67 -13.16 -7.60
C THR A 147 7.72 -14.09 -8.18
N PHE A 148 8.39 -13.65 -9.26
CA PHE A 148 9.42 -14.45 -9.92
C PHE A 148 10.60 -14.73 -8.99
N ALA A 149 11.02 -13.74 -8.21
CA ALA A 149 12.05 -13.90 -7.18
C ALA A 149 11.61 -14.93 -6.11
N GLY A 150 10.36 -14.87 -5.66
CA GLY A 150 9.77 -15.86 -4.75
C GLY A 150 9.78 -17.27 -5.30
N PHE A 151 9.37 -17.44 -6.57
CA PHE A 151 9.41 -18.72 -7.26
C PHE A 151 10.83 -19.26 -7.39
N PHE A 152 11.76 -18.43 -7.82
CA PHE A 152 13.17 -18.81 -7.94
C PHE A 152 13.76 -19.20 -6.57
N THR A 153 13.46 -18.42 -5.52
CA THR A 153 13.86 -18.69 -4.14
C THR A 153 13.26 -20.00 -3.64
N PHE A 154 11.98 -20.28 -3.94
CA PHE A 154 11.33 -21.53 -3.58
C PHE A 154 12.05 -22.73 -4.18
N LEU A 155 12.37 -22.69 -5.48
CA LEU A 155 13.06 -23.79 -6.14
C LEU A 155 14.46 -24.06 -5.55
N HIS A 156 15.15 -23.05 -5.05
CA HIS A 156 16.49 -23.20 -4.47
C HIS A 156 16.47 -23.55 -2.99
N LEU A 157 15.45 -23.10 -2.25
CA LEU A 157 15.35 -23.28 -0.80
C LEU A 157 14.33 -24.37 -0.40
N SER A 158 13.65 -25.05 -1.33
CA SER A 158 12.72 -26.15 -1.00
C SER A 158 13.41 -27.29 -0.26
N ASP A 159 14.68 -27.54 -0.59
CA ASP A 159 15.50 -28.58 0.05
C ASP A 159 16.34 -28.07 1.21
N TYR A 160 16.21 -26.78 1.57
CA TYR A 160 16.95 -26.18 2.67
C TYR A 160 16.50 -26.76 4.01
N ARG A 161 17.40 -27.51 4.65
CA ARG A 161 17.19 -28.13 5.97
C ARG A 161 18.30 -27.69 6.93
N PRO A 162 18.16 -26.54 7.63
CA PRO A 162 19.16 -26.11 8.58
C PRO A 162 19.34 -27.19 9.65
N LYS A 163 20.59 -27.62 9.87
CA LYS A 163 20.95 -28.61 10.89
C LYS A 163 21.34 -27.91 12.19
N THR A 164 21.99 -26.75 12.07
CA THR A 164 22.46 -25.95 13.19
C THR A 164 21.90 -24.53 13.13
N GLU A 165 21.98 -23.78 14.24
CA GLU A 165 21.60 -22.36 14.27
C GLU A 165 22.47 -21.51 13.34
N ALA A 166 23.74 -21.88 13.14
CA ALA A 166 24.64 -21.19 12.21
C ALA A 166 24.18 -21.34 10.75
N ASP A 167 23.46 -22.41 10.42
CA ASP A 167 22.93 -22.63 9.07
C ASP A 167 21.74 -21.74 8.76
N ILE A 168 21.12 -21.13 9.78
CA ILE A 168 19.88 -20.36 9.66
C ILE A 168 20.08 -19.11 8.80
N ILE A 169 19.21 -18.91 7.80
CA ILE A 169 19.04 -17.62 7.11
C ILE A 169 18.34 -16.66 8.10
N PRO A 170 18.97 -15.56 8.54
CA PRO A 170 18.42 -14.71 9.61
C PRO A 170 17.23 -13.83 9.17
N ALA A 171 16.53 -14.16 8.09
CA ALA A 171 15.34 -13.43 7.64
C ALA A 171 14.17 -13.69 8.60
N PHE A 172 13.53 -12.65 9.12
CA PHE A 172 12.45 -12.76 10.11
C PHE A 172 12.80 -13.53 11.38
N TYR A 173 14.10 -13.76 11.65
CA TYR A 173 14.53 -14.36 12.90
C TYR A 173 14.36 -13.36 14.06
N TRP A 174 13.96 -13.87 15.22
CA TRP A 174 14.04 -13.13 16.47
C TRP A 174 14.66 -13.97 17.58
N HIS A 175 15.28 -13.31 18.54
CA HIS A 175 15.91 -13.99 19.66
C HIS A 175 14.91 -14.83 20.48
N GLY A 176 15.19 -16.12 20.63
CA GLY A 176 14.33 -17.09 21.33
C GLY A 176 13.35 -17.82 20.41
N MET A 177 13.39 -17.59 19.10
CA MET A 177 12.61 -18.35 18.12
C MET A 177 13.17 -19.77 17.98
N SER A 178 12.31 -20.79 18.07
CA SER A 178 12.75 -22.17 17.84
C SER A 178 13.10 -22.41 16.37
N PRO A 179 14.06 -23.29 16.04
CA PRO A 179 14.42 -23.59 14.65
C PRO A 179 13.24 -24.09 13.80
N ALA A 180 12.32 -24.86 14.41
CA ALA A 180 11.12 -25.35 13.74
C ALA A 180 10.17 -24.21 13.36
N LEU A 181 9.93 -23.28 14.29
CA LEU A 181 9.11 -22.09 14.01
C LEU A 181 9.78 -21.22 12.94
N HIS A 182 11.10 -21.05 13.01
CA HIS A 182 11.87 -20.28 12.02
C HIS A 182 11.74 -20.88 10.62
N ARG A 183 11.93 -22.20 10.49
CA ARG A 183 11.73 -22.90 9.21
C ARG A 183 10.31 -22.67 8.69
N GLN A 184 9.29 -22.83 9.53
CA GLN A 184 7.91 -22.61 9.14
C GLN A 184 7.67 -21.17 8.68
N THR A 185 8.24 -20.17 9.36
CA THR A 185 8.18 -18.77 8.96
C THR A 185 8.81 -18.54 7.59
N ILE A 186 10.01 -19.05 7.34
CA ILE A 186 10.66 -18.95 6.02
C ILE A 186 9.81 -19.62 4.93
N THR A 187 9.29 -20.83 5.18
CA THR A 187 8.41 -21.52 4.23
C THR A 187 7.16 -20.70 3.93
N MET A 188 6.52 -20.13 4.94
CA MET A 188 5.32 -19.29 4.79
C MET A 188 5.61 -17.99 4.05
N LEU A 189 6.80 -17.41 4.22
CA LEU A 189 7.22 -16.21 3.48
C LEU A 189 7.47 -16.50 2.01
N ILE A 190 8.15 -17.61 1.72
CA ILE A 190 8.35 -18.06 0.34
C ILE A 190 7.01 -18.36 -0.31
N GLN A 191 6.10 -19.03 0.40
CA GLN A 191 4.72 -19.24 -0.06
C GLN A 191 4.01 -17.91 -0.30
N LEU A 192 4.11 -16.92 0.60
CA LEU A 192 3.53 -15.60 0.42
C LEU A 192 4.05 -14.93 -0.87
N LEU A 193 5.35 -15.02 -1.15
CA LEU A 193 5.94 -14.51 -2.39
C LEU A 193 5.42 -15.26 -3.61
N LEU A 194 5.32 -16.59 -3.55
CA LEU A 194 4.71 -17.39 -4.61
C LEU A 194 3.26 -16.97 -4.88
N TRP A 195 2.46 -16.79 -3.83
CA TRP A 195 1.06 -16.40 -3.93
C TRP A 195 0.85 -14.97 -4.43
N SER A 196 1.90 -14.14 -4.44
CA SER A 196 1.84 -12.83 -5.09
C SER A 196 1.71 -12.90 -6.63
N CYS A 197 1.83 -14.11 -7.21
CA CYS A 197 1.44 -14.38 -8.59
C CYS A 197 -0.04 -14.16 -8.85
N LEU A 198 -0.90 -14.26 -7.83
CA LEU A 198 -2.34 -14.15 -7.98
C LEU A 198 -2.79 -12.74 -8.39
N PRO A 199 -2.25 -11.64 -7.83
CA PRO A 199 -2.43 -10.28 -8.34
C PRO A 199 -2.02 -10.16 -9.81
N CYS A 200 -0.91 -10.79 -10.21
CA CYS A 200 -0.46 -10.81 -11.60
C CYS A 200 -1.47 -11.56 -12.48
N ALA A 201 -1.95 -12.73 -12.06
CA ALA A 201 -2.97 -13.50 -12.76
C ALA A 201 -4.31 -12.76 -12.84
N ALA A 202 -4.73 -12.09 -11.76
CA ALA A 202 -5.93 -11.26 -11.72
C ALA A 202 -5.80 -10.03 -12.62
N LEU A 203 -4.61 -9.40 -12.66
CA LEU A 203 -4.31 -8.31 -13.57
C LEU A 203 -4.37 -8.78 -15.02
N ILE A 204 -3.71 -9.89 -15.36
CA ILE A 204 -3.76 -10.49 -16.70
C ILE A 204 -5.21 -10.78 -17.10
N GLY A 205 -6.00 -11.42 -16.22
CA GLY A 205 -7.42 -11.67 -16.46
C GLY A 205 -8.24 -10.39 -16.66
N ALA A 206 -7.94 -9.32 -15.91
CA ALA A 206 -8.58 -8.03 -16.07
C ALA A 206 -8.20 -7.31 -17.38
N LEU A 207 -6.93 -7.41 -17.79
CA LEU A 207 -6.43 -6.85 -19.05
C LEU A 207 -7.04 -7.58 -20.24
N LEU A 208 -7.06 -8.92 -20.21
CA LEU A 208 -7.71 -9.74 -21.24
C LEU A 208 -9.20 -9.40 -21.35
N ASN A 209 -9.92 -9.26 -20.23
CA ASN A 209 -11.33 -8.85 -20.24
C ASN A 209 -11.51 -7.45 -20.84
N LEU A 210 -10.61 -6.51 -20.54
CA LEU A 210 -10.65 -5.17 -21.11
C LEU A 210 -10.42 -5.20 -22.63
N GLU A 211 -9.42 -5.94 -23.10
CA GLU A 211 -9.16 -6.12 -24.54
C GLU A 211 -10.35 -6.74 -25.24
N CYS A 212 -10.96 -7.80 -24.68
CA CYS A 212 -12.18 -8.39 -25.23
C CYS A 212 -13.30 -7.35 -25.35
N ARG A 213 -13.50 -6.49 -24.35
CA ARG A 213 -14.52 -5.41 -24.41
C ARG A 213 -14.19 -4.33 -25.44
N VAL A 214 -12.93 -3.97 -25.61
CA VAL A 214 -12.50 -2.96 -26.60
C VAL A 214 -12.65 -3.49 -28.01
N LEU A 215 -12.18 -4.72 -28.27
CA LEU A 215 -12.35 -5.41 -29.56
C LEU A 215 -13.84 -5.54 -29.89
N TYR A 216 -14.66 -5.87 -28.89
CA TYR A 216 -16.09 -5.95 -29.02
C TYR A 216 -16.76 -4.60 -29.32
N ALA A 217 -16.43 -3.54 -28.57
CA ALA A 217 -16.95 -2.19 -28.82
C ALA A 217 -16.58 -1.69 -30.23
N LYS A 218 -15.40 -2.06 -30.74
CA LYS A 218 -14.99 -1.77 -32.12
C LYS A 218 -15.76 -2.57 -33.17
N SER A 219 -16.25 -3.78 -32.86
CA SER A 219 -16.89 -4.63 -33.86
C SER A 219 -18.29 -4.16 -34.30
N LYS A 220 -18.83 -3.08 -33.72
CA LYS A 220 -20.18 -2.54 -34.01
C LYS A 220 -21.32 -3.57 -33.90
N MET A 221 -21.07 -4.74 -33.31
CA MET A 221 -22.11 -5.73 -33.11
C MET A 221 -22.98 -5.29 -31.93
N ASN A 222 -24.26 -5.00 -32.23
CA ASN A 222 -25.32 -4.79 -31.24
C ASN A 222 -25.70 -6.12 -30.55
N PHE A 223 -24.73 -6.85 -29.99
CA PHE A 223 -25.04 -7.92 -29.06
C PHE A 223 -25.23 -7.27 -27.69
N ASP A 224 -26.43 -7.40 -27.12
CA ASP A 224 -26.63 -7.15 -25.71
C ASP A 224 -25.75 -8.15 -24.95
N PHE A 225 -24.66 -7.67 -24.36
CA PHE A 225 -23.82 -8.52 -23.53
C PHE A 225 -24.73 -9.04 -22.41
N PRO A 226 -24.99 -10.35 -22.32
CA PRO A 226 -25.70 -10.87 -21.17
C PRO A 226 -24.89 -10.42 -19.95
N LYS A 227 -25.57 -9.74 -19.01
CA LYS A 227 -24.99 -9.31 -17.72
C LYS A 227 -24.01 -10.37 -17.28
N ALA A 228 -22.72 -10.00 -17.17
CA ALA A 228 -21.60 -10.94 -17.03
C ALA A 228 -22.06 -12.16 -16.21
N PRO A 229 -22.03 -13.37 -16.79
CA PRO A 229 -22.70 -14.53 -16.21
C PRO A 229 -22.27 -14.67 -14.75
N GLY A 230 -23.20 -15.02 -13.87
CA GLY A 230 -22.94 -15.10 -12.43
C GLY A 230 -21.68 -15.89 -12.09
N SER A 231 -21.27 -16.83 -12.97
CA SER A 231 -20.02 -17.57 -12.93
C SER A 231 -18.75 -16.72 -12.90
N LEU A 232 -18.63 -15.63 -13.66
CA LEU A 232 -17.41 -14.80 -13.68
C LEU A 232 -17.25 -14.00 -12.37
N LYS A 233 -18.36 -13.52 -11.81
CA LYS A 233 -18.36 -12.87 -10.49
C LYS A 233 -18.04 -13.87 -9.39
N ALA A 234 -18.64 -15.07 -9.45
CA ALA A 234 -18.35 -16.14 -8.51
C ALA A 234 -16.87 -16.52 -8.56
N PHE A 235 -16.30 -16.69 -9.75
CA PHE A 235 -14.88 -16.98 -9.94
C PHE A 235 -13.99 -15.87 -9.34
N ALA A 236 -14.26 -14.59 -9.66
CA ALA A 236 -13.50 -13.48 -9.12
C ALA A 236 -13.58 -13.39 -7.58
N ASN A 237 -14.75 -13.68 -7.00
CA ASN A 237 -14.93 -13.75 -5.55
C ASN A 237 -14.19 -14.94 -4.93
N CYS A 238 -14.20 -16.11 -5.57
CA CYS A 238 -13.42 -17.28 -5.12
C CYS A 238 -11.92 -16.99 -5.14
N VAL A 239 -11.41 -16.37 -6.21
CA VAL A 239 -10.00 -15.96 -6.30
C VAL A 239 -9.67 -14.93 -5.22
N ALA A 240 -10.53 -13.94 -4.99
CA ALA A 240 -10.33 -12.94 -3.95
C ALA A 240 -10.37 -13.55 -2.54
N LEU A 241 -11.29 -14.46 -2.26
CA LEU A 241 -11.37 -15.19 -0.99
C LEU A 241 -10.12 -16.04 -0.76
N PHE A 242 -9.73 -16.81 -1.77
CA PHE A 242 -8.50 -17.60 -1.72
C PHE A 242 -7.28 -16.71 -1.45
N PHE A 243 -7.20 -15.55 -2.10
CA PHE A 243 -6.13 -14.59 -1.88
C PHE A 243 -6.11 -14.01 -0.46
N VAL A 244 -7.29 -13.67 0.09
CA VAL A 244 -7.43 -13.22 1.48
C VAL A 244 -6.92 -14.30 2.43
N VAL A 245 -7.32 -15.56 2.23
CA VAL A 245 -6.90 -16.69 3.07
C VAL A 245 -5.38 -16.91 2.96
N SER A 246 -4.82 -16.91 1.75
CA SER A 246 -3.39 -17.11 1.50
C SER A 246 -2.48 -15.99 2.00
N ILE A 247 -3.02 -14.79 2.29
CA ILE A 247 -2.24 -13.69 2.88
C ILE A 247 -2.44 -13.62 4.39
N ILE A 248 -3.70 -13.69 4.84
CA ILE A 248 -4.03 -13.53 6.26
C ILE A 248 -3.43 -14.66 7.07
N ILE A 249 -3.46 -15.91 6.59
CA ILE A 249 -2.93 -17.05 7.35
C ILE A 249 -1.42 -16.90 7.58
N PRO A 250 -0.55 -16.72 6.55
CA PRO A 250 0.87 -16.47 6.78
C PRO A 250 1.13 -15.25 7.66
N ALA A 251 0.39 -14.15 7.44
CA ALA A 251 0.54 -12.96 8.25
C ALA A 251 0.22 -13.23 9.73
N MET A 252 -0.84 -13.97 10.05
CA MET A 252 -1.18 -14.36 11.42
C MET A 252 -0.14 -15.31 12.02
N VAL A 253 0.31 -16.32 11.26
CA VAL A 253 1.32 -17.29 11.72
C VAL A 253 2.65 -16.61 12.05
N ILE A 254 3.01 -15.53 11.35
CA ILE A 254 4.24 -14.77 11.63
C ILE A 254 4.01 -13.73 12.73
N SER A 255 2.96 -12.94 12.62
CA SER A 255 2.73 -11.80 13.52
C SER A 255 2.30 -12.20 14.92
N VAL A 256 1.48 -13.25 15.09
CA VAL A 256 0.97 -13.64 16.42
C VAL A 256 2.10 -14.12 17.33
N PRO A 257 2.97 -15.09 16.94
CA PRO A 257 4.09 -15.51 17.78
C PRO A 257 5.06 -14.36 18.05
N PHE A 258 5.31 -13.50 17.06
CA PHE A 258 6.16 -12.34 17.23
C PHE A 258 5.60 -11.33 18.25
N LEU A 259 4.29 -11.01 18.17
CA LEU A 259 3.62 -10.13 19.12
C LEU A 259 3.60 -10.72 20.53
N VAL A 260 3.34 -12.02 20.67
CA VAL A 260 3.39 -12.72 21.95
C VAL A 260 4.80 -12.68 22.53
N ALA A 261 5.83 -13.01 21.75
CA ALA A 261 7.23 -12.96 22.16
C ALA A 261 7.67 -11.54 22.56
N THR A 262 7.23 -10.53 21.81
CA THR A 262 7.52 -9.12 22.09
C THR A 262 6.84 -8.66 23.39
N THR A 263 5.61 -9.10 23.62
CA THR A 263 4.84 -8.77 24.84
C THR A 263 5.49 -9.40 26.07
N ILE A 264 5.79 -10.71 26.02
CA ILE A 264 6.41 -11.45 27.13
C ILE A 264 7.80 -10.89 27.45
N SER A 265 8.58 -10.55 26.42
CA SER A 265 9.94 -10.01 26.59
C SER A 265 9.97 -8.53 26.99
N ARG A 266 8.82 -7.87 27.16
CA ARG A 266 8.70 -6.41 27.38
C ARG A 266 9.47 -5.60 26.33
N GLY A 267 9.36 -6.01 25.06
CA GLY A 267 10.00 -5.33 23.93
C GLY A 267 11.47 -5.68 23.70
N LYS A 268 12.11 -6.52 24.53
CA LYS A 268 13.51 -6.93 24.30
C LYS A 268 13.68 -7.70 22.99
N THR A 269 12.68 -8.50 22.60
CA THR A 269 12.69 -9.24 21.32
C THR A 269 12.70 -8.30 20.11
N LEU A 270 12.01 -7.16 20.18
CA LEU A 270 11.93 -6.20 19.07
C LEU A 270 13.29 -5.59 18.72
N ARG A 271 14.14 -5.34 19.73
CA ARG A 271 15.51 -4.84 19.55
C ARG A 271 16.47 -5.86 18.94
N LYS A 272 16.09 -7.14 18.91
CA LYS A 272 16.88 -8.26 18.42
C LYS A 272 16.15 -9.04 17.31
N SER A 273 15.30 -8.34 16.56
CA SER A 273 14.50 -8.92 15.50
C SER A 273 14.94 -8.38 14.15
N TYR A 274 15.25 -9.28 13.22
CA TYR A 274 15.53 -8.94 11.83
C TYR A 274 14.26 -8.65 11.03
N MET A 275 13.09 -8.86 11.63
CA MET A 275 11.80 -8.61 10.97
C MET A 275 11.49 -7.11 10.81
N LEU A 276 11.92 -6.27 11.76
CA LEU A 276 11.49 -4.87 11.88
C LEU A 276 12.65 -3.87 11.89
N LEU A 277 13.89 -4.34 11.91
CA LEU A 277 15.08 -3.51 11.95
C LEU A 277 15.74 -3.46 10.56
N PRO A 278 16.43 -2.35 10.22
CA PRO A 278 17.26 -2.31 9.02
C PRO A 278 18.28 -3.43 9.07
N CYS A 279 18.55 -4.03 7.92
CA CYS A 279 19.37 -5.23 7.83
C CYS A 279 20.87 -4.92 7.72
N ALA A 280 21.25 -3.68 7.37
CA ALA A 280 22.66 -3.26 7.33
C ALA A 280 23.06 -2.51 8.62
N PRO A 281 24.26 -2.75 9.16
CA PRO A 281 24.74 -2.13 10.40
C PRO A 281 25.27 -0.70 10.23
N GLN A 282 25.04 -0.08 9.07
CA GLN A 282 25.49 1.28 8.76
C GLN A 282 24.84 2.32 9.68
N LYS A 283 25.54 3.44 9.87
CA LYS A 283 25.01 4.53 10.69
C LYS A 283 24.08 5.38 9.85
N ILE A 284 23.01 5.89 10.46
CA ILE A 284 22.12 6.84 9.77
C ILE A 284 22.86 8.13 9.36
N SER A 285 23.94 8.49 10.06
CA SER A 285 24.79 9.64 9.76
C SER A 285 25.65 9.47 8.50
N ASP A 286 25.76 8.25 7.97
CA ASP A 286 26.49 8.00 6.73
C ASP A 286 25.75 8.71 5.58
N TRP A 287 26.50 9.30 4.64
CA TRP A 287 25.94 10.26 3.69
C TRP A 287 24.89 9.65 2.76
N ASP A 288 25.10 8.42 2.31
CA ASP A 288 24.16 7.64 1.51
C ASP A 288 22.86 7.34 2.27
N GLN A 289 22.96 7.00 3.57
CA GLN A 289 21.80 6.73 4.44
C GLN A 289 21.00 8.00 4.73
N SER A 290 21.69 9.08 5.12
CA SER A 290 21.07 10.39 5.34
C SER A 290 20.41 10.92 4.07
N PHE A 291 21.05 10.75 2.91
CA PHE A 291 20.49 11.15 1.62
C PHE A 291 19.24 10.34 1.26
N ALA A 292 19.27 9.01 1.42
CA ALA A 292 18.10 8.18 1.17
C ALA A 292 16.91 8.58 2.05
N LEU A 293 17.15 8.82 3.34
CA LEU A 293 16.12 9.32 4.26
C LEU A 293 15.59 10.69 3.84
N PHE A 294 16.48 11.62 3.49
CA PHE A 294 16.12 12.94 2.99
C PHE A 294 15.25 12.84 1.73
N ALA A 295 15.60 11.98 0.78
CA ALA A 295 14.81 11.75 -0.42
C ALA A 295 13.41 11.21 -0.10
N GLY A 296 13.30 10.28 0.86
CA GLY A 296 12.01 9.79 1.36
C GLY A 296 11.15 10.90 1.97
N LEU A 297 11.75 11.77 2.79
CA LEU A 297 11.08 12.92 3.39
C LEU A 297 10.71 13.99 2.34
N ALA A 298 11.58 14.22 1.35
CA ALA A 298 11.32 15.13 0.24
C ALA A 298 10.15 14.66 -0.61
N MET A 299 10.01 13.35 -0.87
CA MET A 299 8.83 12.80 -1.54
C MET A 299 7.55 13.03 -0.74
N ILE A 300 7.58 12.84 0.59
CA ILE A 300 6.44 13.19 1.46
C ILE A 300 6.12 14.68 1.36
N GLY A 301 7.13 15.53 1.45
CA GLY A 301 7.00 16.98 1.41
C GLY A 301 6.46 17.47 0.07
N PHE A 302 6.95 16.95 -1.05
CA PHE A 302 6.46 17.28 -2.38
C PHE A 302 4.97 16.98 -2.52
N GLU A 303 4.58 15.80 -2.05
CA GLU A 303 3.26 15.25 -2.28
C GLU A 303 2.21 15.83 -1.32
N TYR A 304 2.49 15.83 -0.02
CA TYR A 304 1.56 16.34 0.99
C TYR A 304 1.78 17.83 1.31
N GLY A 305 2.90 18.42 0.89
CA GLY A 305 3.24 19.80 1.22
C GLY A 305 2.23 20.79 0.65
N SER A 306 1.81 20.62 -0.60
CA SER A 306 0.84 21.54 -1.21
C SER A 306 -0.51 21.53 -0.49
N THR A 307 -1.03 20.34 -0.16
CA THR A 307 -2.27 20.17 0.60
C THR A 307 -2.15 20.71 2.02
N THR A 308 -1.01 20.44 2.68
CA THR A 308 -0.73 20.93 4.03
C THR A 308 -0.61 22.45 4.05
N LEU A 309 0.07 23.05 3.07
CA LEU A 309 0.20 24.50 2.91
C LEU A 309 -1.15 25.17 2.63
N LYS A 310 -2.00 24.57 1.78
CA LYS A 310 -3.38 25.05 1.54
C LYS A 310 -4.20 25.02 2.83
N TRP A 311 -4.12 23.93 3.61
CA TRP A 311 -4.80 23.81 4.89
C TRP A 311 -4.30 24.83 5.92
N LEU A 312 -2.97 25.00 6.04
CA LEU A 312 -2.36 26.01 6.91
C LEU A 312 -2.76 27.43 6.51
N ARG A 313 -2.76 27.76 5.22
CA ARG A 313 -3.21 29.06 4.70
C ARG A 313 -4.67 29.32 5.04
N LYS A 314 -5.56 28.33 4.86
CA LYS A 314 -6.98 28.45 5.23
C LYS A 314 -7.16 28.68 6.74
N LYS A 315 -6.41 27.94 7.57
CA LYS A 315 -6.45 28.10 9.03
C LYS A 315 -5.93 29.48 9.46
N TYR A 316 -4.87 29.97 8.84
CA TYR A 316 -4.31 31.30 9.09
C TYR A 316 -5.28 32.41 8.67
N GLN A 317 -5.94 32.28 7.51
CA GLN A 317 -6.97 33.23 7.07
C GLN A 317 -8.16 33.27 8.04
N ASN A 318 -8.63 32.12 8.51
CA ASN A 318 -9.69 32.05 9.52
C ASN A 318 -9.30 32.66 10.87
N TYR A 319 -8.01 32.62 11.23
CA TYR A 319 -7.50 33.26 12.44
C TYR A 319 -7.33 34.77 12.27
N LYS A 320 -6.86 35.22 11.10
CA LYS A 320 -6.58 36.63 10.79
C LYS A 320 -7.83 37.45 10.46
N SER A 321 -8.90 36.81 10.01
CA SER A 321 -10.22 37.41 9.94
C SER A 321 -10.96 37.06 11.23
N PRO A 322 -10.67 37.70 12.38
CA PRO A 322 -11.58 37.60 13.50
C PRO A 322 -12.92 38.02 12.93
N VAL A 323 -13.92 37.18 13.13
CA VAL A 323 -15.30 37.49 12.77
C VAL A 323 -15.58 38.82 13.45
N VAL A 324 -15.43 39.92 12.71
CA VAL A 324 -16.17 41.14 12.98
C VAL A 324 -17.58 40.62 12.77
N LYS A 325 -18.18 40.16 13.87
CA LYS A 325 -19.62 40.02 13.96
C LYS A 325 -20.07 41.42 13.61
N LYS A 326 -20.37 41.63 12.33
CA LYS A 326 -21.26 42.68 11.92
C LYS A 326 -22.52 42.25 12.64
N ASP A 327 -22.70 42.80 13.84
CA ASP A 327 -24.00 43.08 14.40
C ASP A 327 -24.65 43.99 13.34
N GLN A 328 -25.07 43.40 12.23
CA GLN A 328 -25.97 44.03 11.31
C GLN A 328 -27.27 44.04 12.10
N PRO A 329 -27.75 45.22 12.55
CA PRO A 329 -29.06 45.29 13.15
C PRO A 329 -30.02 44.67 12.13
N GLN A 330 -30.82 43.71 12.59
CA GLN A 330 -31.96 43.19 11.85
C GLN A 330 -32.91 44.36 11.59
N LEU A 331 -32.63 45.16 10.57
CA LEU A 331 -33.55 46.18 10.11
C LEU A 331 -34.67 45.43 9.40
N SER A 332 -35.76 45.28 10.14
CA SER A 332 -37.04 44.74 9.71
C SER A 332 -37.46 45.34 8.37
N SER A 333 -37.18 44.65 7.27
CA SER A 333 -37.81 44.91 5.97
C SER A 333 -39.19 44.25 5.95
N SER A 334 -40.07 44.75 6.83
CA SER A 334 -41.51 44.83 6.55
C SER A 334 -41.67 45.87 5.44
N LEU A 335 -42.22 45.43 4.30
CA LEU A 335 -42.64 46.19 3.09
C LEU A 335 -42.05 45.58 1.82
N ARG A 336 -42.59 44.41 1.43
CA ARG A 336 -42.53 43.97 0.04
C ARG A 336 -43.97 43.92 -0.48
N GLY A 337 -44.33 44.90 -1.29
CA GLY A 337 -45.62 45.02 -1.95
C GLY A 337 -45.86 43.93 -3.00
N PRO A 338 -47.07 43.89 -3.59
CA PRO A 338 -47.50 42.81 -4.47
C PRO A 338 -46.72 42.85 -5.79
N ARG A 339 -46.10 41.73 -6.12
CA ARG A 339 -45.34 41.52 -7.35
C ARG A 339 -46.33 41.10 -8.44
N THR A 340 -46.57 41.98 -9.39
CA THR A 340 -47.37 41.70 -10.59
C THR A 340 -46.65 40.74 -11.52
N ASP A 341 -47.40 39.76 -12.00
CA ASP A 341 -47.09 38.87 -13.11
C ASP A 341 -46.69 39.66 -14.37
N TYR A 342 -45.64 39.21 -15.07
CA TYR A 342 -45.59 39.23 -16.54
C TYR A 342 -44.46 38.29 -17.03
N THR A 343 -44.83 37.40 -17.95
CA THR A 343 -43.96 36.43 -18.64
C THR A 343 -43.27 37.07 -19.85
N PRO A 344 -42.30 36.39 -20.51
CA PRO A 344 -42.70 35.64 -21.70
C PRO A 344 -42.01 34.28 -21.88
N ARG A 345 -42.79 33.37 -22.49
CA ARG A 345 -42.39 32.08 -23.05
C ARG A 345 -41.30 32.25 -24.13
N SER A 346 -40.26 31.43 -24.06
CA SER A 346 -39.36 31.15 -25.20
C SER A 346 -39.72 29.77 -25.79
N PRO A 347 -39.94 29.65 -27.11
CA PRO A 347 -40.08 28.36 -27.77
C PRO A 347 -38.72 27.95 -28.34
N TYR A 348 -38.02 27.00 -27.70
CA TYR A 348 -37.00 26.23 -28.40
C TYR A 348 -37.13 24.73 -28.14
N ASN A 349 -37.41 24.06 -29.25
CA ASN A 349 -37.59 22.63 -29.42
C ASN A 349 -36.28 21.85 -29.24
N SER A 350 -36.33 20.87 -28.33
CA SER A 350 -35.92 19.47 -28.48
C SER A 350 -34.68 19.10 -29.33
N ARG A 351 -33.70 18.46 -28.67
CA ARG A 351 -33.07 17.14 -28.95
C ARG A 351 -31.54 17.19 -28.80
N THR A 352 -31.00 16.60 -27.72
CA THR A 352 -30.30 15.30 -27.78
C THR A 352 -29.94 14.79 -26.38
N LEU A 353 -30.57 13.66 -26.00
CA LEU A 353 -30.03 12.53 -25.23
C LEU A 353 -28.84 12.78 -24.27
N LEU A 354 -29.11 12.79 -22.96
CA LEU A 354 -28.40 11.90 -22.03
C LEU A 354 -29.30 11.57 -20.82
N GLY A 355 -29.46 10.28 -20.58
CA GLY A 355 -30.51 9.69 -19.76
C GLY A 355 -30.28 9.73 -18.24
N SER A 356 -31.42 9.89 -17.56
CA SER A 356 -31.81 9.26 -16.30
C SER A 356 -30.95 9.52 -15.06
N HIS A 357 -31.06 10.72 -14.49
CA HIS A 357 -31.32 10.93 -13.04
C HIS A 357 -31.39 12.44 -12.67
N ILE A 358 -31.89 13.28 -13.56
CA ILE A 358 -32.20 14.68 -13.26
C ILE A 358 -33.72 14.80 -13.35
N THR A 359 -34.41 14.62 -12.23
CA THR A 359 -35.88 14.57 -12.18
C THR A 359 -36.51 15.96 -12.09
N THR A 360 -35.71 16.98 -11.80
CA THR A 360 -36.20 18.35 -11.64
C THR A 360 -35.29 19.35 -12.34
N GLU A 361 -35.86 20.46 -12.80
CA GLU A 361 -35.14 21.60 -13.36
C GLU A 361 -34.12 22.18 -12.36
N GLU A 362 -34.38 22.03 -11.06
CA GLU A 362 -33.49 22.44 -9.98
C GLU A 362 -32.19 21.61 -9.93
N ASP A 363 -32.26 20.31 -10.20
CA ASP A 363 -31.09 19.43 -10.26
C ASP A 363 -30.20 19.77 -11.47
N ALA A 364 -30.82 20.18 -12.59
CA ALA A 364 -30.09 20.64 -13.78
C ALA A 364 -29.36 21.96 -13.51
N LEU A 365 -30.02 22.90 -12.82
CA LEU A 365 -29.42 24.19 -12.46
C LEU A 365 -28.29 24.05 -11.44
N LYS A 366 -28.42 23.14 -10.46
CA LYS A 366 -27.34 22.81 -9.52
C LYS A 366 -26.13 22.18 -10.20
N LEU A 367 -26.36 21.32 -11.21
CA LEU A 367 -25.29 20.73 -12.02
C LEU A 367 -24.56 21.79 -12.86
N ILE A 368 -25.30 22.72 -13.47
CA ILE A 368 -24.75 23.84 -14.23
C ILE A 368 -23.94 24.78 -13.33
N ALA A 369 -24.45 25.09 -12.14
CA ALA A 369 -23.75 25.93 -11.16
C ALA A 369 -22.49 25.24 -10.61
N TRP A 370 -22.51 23.92 -10.38
CA TRP A 370 -21.32 23.14 -10.02
C TRP A 370 -20.27 23.13 -11.15
N GLN A 371 -20.68 22.96 -12.41
CA GLN A 371 -19.76 23.02 -13.56
C GLN A 371 -19.12 24.40 -13.75
N ARG A 372 -19.79 25.47 -13.31
CA ARG A 372 -19.25 26.84 -13.32
C ARG A 372 -18.38 27.17 -12.11
N GLY A 373 -18.32 26.30 -11.11
CA GLY A 373 -17.58 26.54 -9.86
C GLY A 373 -18.29 27.50 -8.90
N ASP A 374 -19.59 27.73 -9.09
CA ASP A 374 -20.40 28.65 -8.28
C ASP A 374 -20.88 28.01 -6.95
N ILE A 375 -20.74 26.69 -6.81
CA ILE A 375 -21.14 25.92 -5.62
C ILE A 375 -19.98 25.05 -5.15
N ASP A 376 -19.63 25.14 -3.86
CA ASP A 376 -18.60 24.30 -3.23
C ASP A 376 -19.09 22.84 -3.09
N ASP A 377 -18.19 21.86 -3.26
CA ASP A 377 -18.45 20.40 -3.18
C ASP A 377 -19.17 19.95 -1.89
N VAL A 378 -19.18 20.78 -0.85
CA VAL A 378 -19.79 20.49 0.46
C VAL A 378 -21.31 20.45 0.39
N GLU A 379 -21.95 21.20 -0.51
CA GLU A 379 -23.41 21.29 -0.57
C GLU A 379 -24.05 20.08 -1.30
N LEU A 380 -23.30 19.44 -2.21
CA LEU A 380 -23.71 18.22 -2.92
C LEU A 380 -23.47 16.92 -2.13
N GLN A 381 -22.56 16.92 -1.15
CA GLN A 381 -22.22 15.74 -0.34
C GLN A 381 -23.14 15.50 0.87
N GLY A 382 -24.09 16.40 1.15
CA GLY A 382 -24.94 16.37 2.34
C GLY A 382 -25.90 15.17 2.52
N ARG A 383 -25.85 14.13 1.66
CA ARG A 383 -26.73 12.96 1.77
C ARG A 383 -26.06 11.58 1.82
N HIS A 384 -24.73 11.48 1.92
CA HIS A 384 -24.07 10.19 2.12
C HIS A 384 -23.37 10.10 3.50
N HIS A 385 -23.88 9.19 4.33
CA HIS A 385 -23.55 8.90 5.73
C HIS A 385 -22.07 9.08 6.14
N PRO A 386 -21.74 9.98 7.11
CA PRO A 386 -20.39 10.17 7.64
C PRO A 386 -20.06 9.33 8.88
N GLU A 387 -20.92 8.41 9.31
CA GLU A 387 -20.81 7.76 10.62
C GLU A 387 -19.67 6.75 10.77
N PHE A 388 -19.09 6.23 9.68
CA PHE A 388 -18.03 5.21 9.77
C PHE A 388 -16.61 5.80 9.75
N SER A 389 -16.40 6.86 8.97
CA SER A 389 -15.12 7.58 8.89
C SER A 389 -14.76 8.24 10.23
N SER A 390 -15.76 8.79 10.93
CA SER A 390 -15.57 9.38 12.26
C SER A 390 -15.23 8.34 13.32
N LYS A 391 -15.85 7.14 13.30
CA LYS A 391 -15.57 6.04 14.23
C LYS A 391 -14.18 5.45 14.04
N PHE A 392 -13.71 5.30 12.79
CA PHE A 392 -12.36 4.81 12.52
C PHE A 392 -11.27 5.85 12.88
N ALA A 393 -11.51 7.14 12.58
CA ALA A 393 -10.62 8.22 13.01
C ALA A 393 -10.57 8.38 14.54
N TYR A 394 -11.69 8.14 15.23
CA TYR A 394 -11.75 8.09 16.69
C TYR A 394 -10.97 6.90 17.26
N LEU A 395 -11.08 5.72 16.65
CA LEU A 395 -10.34 4.52 17.05
C LEU A 395 -8.82 4.73 16.93
N LEU A 396 -8.37 5.31 15.80
CA LEU A 396 -6.96 5.65 15.61
C LEU A 396 -6.48 6.71 16.61
N ARG A 397 -7.25 7.78 16.86
CA ARG A 397 -6.91 8.75 17.91
C ARG A 397 -6.78 8.10 19.29
N ARG A 398 -7.65 7.15 19.64
CA ARG A 398 -7.64 6.48 20.94
C ARG A 398 -6.47 5.52 21.11
N ILE A 399 -6.02 4.89 20.02
CA ILE A 399 -4.81 4.03 20.01
C ILE A 399 -3.55 4.87 20.16
N PHE A 400 -3.48 6.04 19.51
CA PHE A 400 -2.30 6.90 19.56
C PHE A 400 -2.27 7.89 20.73
N SER A 401 -3.38 8.14 21.43
CA SER A 401 -3.44 9.02 22.60
C SER A 401 -3.21 8.31 23.95
N ARG A 402 -2.88 7.01 23.93
CA ARG A 402 -2.57 6.20 25.13
C ARG A 402 -1.12 5.70 25.14
N GLY A 403 -0.24 6.33 24.37
CA GLY A 403 1.22 6.15 24.45
C GLY A 403 1.83 7.12 25.44
#